data_AF-A0AAU2NV65-F1
#
_entry.id   AF-A0AAU2NV65-F1
#
_cell.length_a   1.000
_cell.length_b   1.000
_cell.length_c   1.000
_cell.angle_alpha   90.00
_cell.angle_beta   90.00
_cell.angle_gamma   90.00
#
_symmetry.space_group_name_H-M   'P 1'
#
loop_
_entity.id
_entity.type
_entity.pdbx_description
1 polymer ?
#
loop_
_entity_poly.entity_id
_entity_poly.type
_entity_poly.pdbx_seq_one_letter_code
_entity_poly.pdbx_strand_id
1 'polypeptide(L)' 'MLYTDGLVERRDVDIDASLARLAALRLPAGGELDDLLDAVLHALAPTGPTVPAAEDDIAVLAARPRPRADGPGPAAAALR' A
#
# COMPACT_ATOMS: atom_id res chain seq x y z
N MET A 1 -3.29 4.25 1.86
CA MET A 1 -2.08 3.44 1.59
C MET A 1 -0.93 4.40 1.47
N LEU A 2 0.21 4.06 2.06
CA LEU A 2 1.46 4.79 1.96
C LEU A 2 2.51 3.84 1.38
N TYR A 3 3.48 4.38 0.65
CA TYR A 3 4.55 3.60 0.02
C TYR A 3 5.83 4.42 -0.05
N THR A 4 6.97 3.73 -0.15
CA THR A 4 8.27 4.34 -0.48
C THR A 4 8.39 4.58 -1.98
N ASP A 5 9.20 5.58 -2.36
CA ASP A 5 9.54 5.90 -3.76
C ASP A 5 10.06 4.69 -4.53
N GLY A 6 10.80 3.77 -3.90
CA GLY A 6 11.23 2.50 -4.49
C GLY A 6 10.10 1.63 -5.08
N LEU A 7 8.82 1.87 -4.75
CA LEU A 7 7.68 1.21 -5.40
C LEU A 7 7.43 1.71 -6.84
N VAL A 8 7.69 2.98 -7.10
CA VAL A 8 7.34 3.66 -8.37
C VAL A 8 8.55 4.15 -9.16
N GLU A 9 9.64 4.46 -8.49
CA GLU A 9 10.89 4.90 -9.10
C GLU A 9 11.68 3.69 -9.61
N ARG A 10 11.90 3.66 -10.93
CA ARG A 10 12.66 2.63 -11.64
C ARG A 10 13.56 3.35 -12.62
N ARG A 11 14.87 3.04 -12.66
CA ARG A 11 15.83 3.78 -13.49
C ARG A 11 15.49 3.79 -14.99
N ASP A 12 14.87 2.71 -15.45
CA ASP A 12 14.53 2.51 -16.86
C ASP A 12 13.05 2.82 -17.19
N VAL A 13 12.26 3.32 -16.23
CA VAL A 13 10.85 3.61 -16.45
C VAL A 13 10.48 5.00 -16.00
N ASP A 14 9.74 5.72 -16.84
CA ASP A 14 9.15 7.00 -16.50
C ASP A 14 8.28 6.86 -15.23
N ILE A 15 8.50 7.77 -14.28
CA ILE A 15 7.76 7.84 -13.03
C ILE A 15 6.25 7.96 -13.27
N ASP A 16 5.83 8.69 -14.30
CA ASP A 16 4.42 8.85 -14.64
C ASP A 16 3.81 7.54 -15.12
N ALA A 17 4.57 6.71 -15.83
CA ALA A 17 4.12 5.39 -16.25
C ALA A 17 3.97 4.41 -15.06
N SER A 18 4.84 4.52 -14.06
CA SER A 18 4.71 3.77 -12.80
C SER A 18 3.51 4.23 -11.97
N LEU A 19 3.31 5.54 -11.84
CA LEU A 19 2.15 6.12 -11.14
C LEU A 19 0.84 5.78 -11.84
N ALA A 20 0.81 5.80 -13.18
CA ALA A 20 -0.35 5.39 -13.95
C ALA A 20 -0.71 3.91 -13.72
N ARG A 21 0.30 3.02 -13.66
CA ARG A 21 0.09 1.60 -13.31
C ARG A 21 -0.47 1.43 -11.90
N LEU A 22 0.07 2.15 -10.92
CA LEU A 22 -0.46 2.16 -9.56
C LEU A 22 -1.91 2.67 -9.50
N ALA A 23 -2.22 3.77 -10.17
CA ALA A 23 -3.57 4.36 -10.21
C ALA A 23 -4.58 3.49 -10.97
N ALA A 24 -4.11 2.67 -11.91
CA ALA A 24 -4.96 1.74 -12.65
C ALA A 24 -5.36 0.50 -11.82
N LEU A 25 -4.68 0.22 -10.70
CA LEU A 25 -5.00 -0.94 -9.86
C LEU A 25 -6.43 -0.85 -9.32
N ARG A 26 -7.19 -1.93 -9.52
CA ARG A 26 -8.51 -2.13 -8.91
C ARG A 26 -8.32 -2.94 -7.64
N LEU A 27 -8.00 -2.25 -6.56
CA LEU A 27 -7.79 -2.87 -5.26
C LEU A 27 -9.13 -3.20 -4.60
N PRO A 28 -9.24 -4.35 -3.92
CA PRO A 28 -10.45 -4.71 -3.21
C PRO A 28 -10.74 -3.71 -2.09
N ALA A 29 -11.95 -3.16 -2.06
CA ALA A 29 -12.39 -2.21 -1.04
C ALA A 29 -12.66 -2.87 0.33
N GLY A 30 -12.84 -4.19 0.34
CA GLY A 30 -13.05 -5.05 1.51
C GLY A 30 -12.02 -6.19 1.58
N GLY A 31 -12.25 -7.19 2.43
CA GLY A 31 -11.34 -8.32 2.59
C GLY A 31 -10.10 -8.01 3.43
N GLU A 32 -9.17 -8.95 3.51
CA GLU A 32 -7.94 -8.77 4.28
C GLU A 32 -7.02 -7.75 3.60
N LEU A 33 -6.24 -7.02 4.39
CA LEU A 33 -5.29 -6.05 3.85
C LEU A 33 -4.11 -6.75 3.17
N ASP A 34 -3.79 -7.98 3.57
CA ASP A 34 -2.73 -8.78 2.97
C ASP A 34 -3.03 -9.06 1.49
N ASP A 35 -4.26 -9.42 1.14
CA ASP A 35 -4.68 -9.62 -0.26
C ASP A 35 -4.51 -8.34 -1.10
N LEU A 36 -4.76 -7.18 -0.49
CA LEU A 36 -4.54 -5.88 -1.13
C LEU A 36 -3.05 -5.62 -1.34
N LEU A 37 -2.21 -5.90 -0.34
CA LEU A 37 -0.77 -5.72 -0.41
C LEU A 37 -0.16 -6.65 -1.47
N ASP A 38 -0.57 -7.91 -1.50
CA ASP A 38 -0.14 -8.89 -2.50
C ASP A 38 -0.50 -8.44 -3.91
N ALA A 39 -1.72 -7.95 -4.13
CA ALA A 39 -2.13 -7.43 -5.43
C ALA A 39 -1.28 -6.23 -5.88
N VAL A 40 -0.94 -5.31 -4.98
CA VAL A 40 -0.07 -4.15 -5.27
C VAL A 40 1.35 -4.61 -5.60
N LEU A 41 1.94 -5.46 -4.76
CA LEU A 41 3.32 -5.93 -4.95
C LEU A 41 3.46 -6.78 -6.20
N HIS A 42 2.50 -7.66 -6.48
CA HIS A 42 2.49 -8.48 -7.70
C HIS A 42 2.47 -7.63 -8.97
N ALA A 43 1.73 -6.51 -8.97
CA ALA A 43 1.58 -5.65 -10.14
C ALA A 43 2.76 -4.69 -10.36
N LEU A 44 3.38 -4.18 -9.28
CA LEU A 44 4.36 -3.07 -9.35
C LEU A 44 5.80 -3.47 -8.98
N ALA A 45 5.95 -4.59 -8.27
CA ALA A 45 7.23 -5.14 -7.88
C ALA A 45 7.26 -6.66 -8.10
N PRO A 46 6.96 -7.16 -9.33
CA PRO A 46 6.96 -8.58 -9.59
C PRO A 46 8.35 -9.17 -9.31
N THR A 47 8.37 -10.31 -8.63
CA THR A 47 9.60 -11.06 -8.37
C THR A 47 9.57 -12.34 -9.21
N GLY A 48 10.72 -12.74 -9.74
CA GLY A 48 10.82 -13.93 -10.56
C GLY A 48 12.21 -14.13 -11.15
N PRO A 49 12.51 -15.33 -11.67
CA PRO A 49 13.85 -15.68 -12.14
C PRO A 49 14.31 -14.87 -13.36
N THR A 50 13.38 -14.26 -14.09
CA THR A 50 13.64 -13.44 -15.29
C THR A 50 13.34 -11.96 -15.06
N VAL A 51 12.90 -11.57 -13.87
CA VAL A 51 12.54 -10.19 -13.55
C VAL A 51 13.70 -9.57 -12.75
N PRO A 52 14.21 -8.40 -13.15
CA PRO A 52 15.20 -7.69 -12.35
C PRO A 52 14.71 -7.47 -10.92
N ALA A 53 15.61 -7.59 -9.96
CA ALA A 53 15.30 -7.22 -8.58
C ALA A 53 14.91 -5.73 -8.51
N ALA A 54 14.11 -5.38 -7.49
CA ALA A 54 13.87 -3.99 -7.17
C ALA A 54 15.20 -3.29 -6.90
N GLU A 55 15.37 -2.11 -7.51
CA GLU A 55 16.62 -1.35 -7.43
C GLU A 55 16.77 -0.58 -6.12
N ASP A 56 15.67 -0.36 -5.42
CA ASP A 56 15.60 0.36 -4.14
C ASP A 56 14.61 -0.34 -3.19
N ASP A 57 14.68 0.00 -1.91
CA ASP A 57 13.88 -0.58 -0.85
C ASP A 57 12.39 -0.26 -1.03
N ILE A 58 11.56 -1.32 -1.04
CA ILE A 58 10.11 -1.21 -1.18
C ILE A 58 9.46 -1.48 0.16
N ALA A 59 8.72 -0.49 0.66
CA ALA A 59 7.79 -0.66 1.77
C ALA A 59 6.41 -0.13 1.40
N VAL A 60 5.36 -0.90 1.72
CA VAL A 60 3.96 -0.50 1.53
C VAL A 60 3.22 -0.67 2.85
N LEU A 61 2.51 0.38 3.26
CA LEU A 61 1.67 0.38 4.44
C LEU A 61 0.20 0.59 4.04
N ALA A 62 -0.63 -0.41 4.33
CA ALA A 62 -2.07 -0.34 4.16
C ALA A 62 -2.78 -0.25 5.51
N ALA A 63 -3.80 0.59 5.58
CA ALA A 63 -4.68 0.71 6.73
C ALA A 63 -6.10 0.98 6.24
N ARG A 64 -7.09 0.36 6.87
CA ARG A 64 -8.50 0.60 6.60
C ARG A 64 -9.15 1.22 7.83
N PRO A 65 -9.64 2.47 7.74
CA PRO A 65 -10.40 3.08 8.82
C PRO A 65 -11.59 2.21 9.18
N ARG A 66 -11.81 2.00 10.47
CA ARG A 66 -13.01 1.36 11.00
C ARG A 66 -13.80 2.41 11.77
N PRO A 67 -15.13 2.45 11.65
CA PRO A 67 -15.94 3.27 12.54
C PRO A 67 -15.57 2.93 13.98
N ARG A 68 -15.32 3.96 14.79
CA ARG A 68 -15.16 3.75 16.22
C ARG A 68 -16.53 3.32 16.73
N ALA A 69 -16.62 2.16 17.39
CA ALA A 69 -17.84 1.83 18.12
C ALA A 69 -18.09 2.99 19.11
N ASP A 70 -19.29 3.54 19.13
CA ASP A 70 -19.69 4.64 20.01
C ASP A 70 -19.70 4.18 21.47
N GLY A 71 -18.52 3.98 22.03
CA GLY A 71 -18.24 3.96 23.46
C GLY A 71 -17.75 5.34 23.90
N PRO A 72 -17.96 5.73 25.18
CA PRO A 72 -17.50 7.01 25.68
C PRO A 72 -16.01 7.17 25.33
N GLY A 73 -15.69 8.23 24.57
CA GLY A 73 -14.32 8.48 24.15
C GLY A 73 -13.38 8.65 25.34
N PRO A 74 -12.07 8.47 25.17
CA PRO A 74 -11.06 8.49 26.23
C PRO A 74 -10.96 9.83 27.00
N ALA A 75 -11.76 10.84 26.68
CA ALA A 75 -11.84 12.11 27.38
C ALA A 75 -12.74 12.09 28.65
N ALA A 76 -13.56 11.05 28.87
CA ALA A 76 -14.48 11.02 30.02
C ALA A 76 -13.93 10.29 31.27
N ALA A 77 -12.79 9.60 31.17
CA ALA A 77 -12.25 8.75 32.25
C ALA A 77 -11.10 9.39 33.06
N ALA A 78 -10.63 10.58 32.70
CA ALA A 78 -9.44 11.20 33.29
C ALA A 78 -9.72 12.26 34.37
N LEU A 79 -10.90 12.23 35.00
CA LEU A 79 -11.26 13.13 36.11
C LEU A 79 -12.01 12.34 37.19
N ARG A 80 -11.31 11.45 37.91
CA ARG A 80 -11.67 11.02 39.27
C ARG A 80 -10.42 10.68 40.06
#